data_AF-A0A1C5WYV4-F1
#
_entry.id   AF-A0A1C5WYV4-F1
#
_cell.length_a   1.000
_cell.length_b   1.000
_cell.length_c   1.000
_cell.angle_alpha   90.00
_cell.angle_beta   90.00
_cell.angle_gamma   90.00
#
_symmetry.space_group_name_H-M   'P 1'
#
loop_
_entity.id
_entity.type
_entity.pdbx_description
1 polymer ?
#
loop_
_entity_poly.entity_id
_entity_poly.type
_entity_poly.pdbx_seq_one_letter_code
_entity_poly.pdbx_strand_id
1 'polypeptide(L)'
;MFGNREVHRKLSGTGGYAAGRLAEISESLGQLAKVMKNSGEDPGLSREDGIAALESAASMVCGSCDRCGMKQECLEDQDGENYFLYYLLRSFEKKGALEYPDMPREFLDRCRKKTDYLRELNRSLGRSTMNLAWKNRFLESRDAVMLQFEEMAGILGEFSGQMEQAADVTEALVPAVRAAFRKRRIALEDMLVLKYGDGRREAFLTARTGNGRCVTVKDMAALFGQAVGAEFIPARNGKTLVTRKSSMVRLIEKGSYRILFGCAKTPKEGEEVSGDNYMFRNTLPGQVALSLSDGMGSGPAAGADSEQVMELAEQLLDTGFSARSTLKLINTVLLLNGMGDRPATMDLGLVNLYTGVLEMMKLGAAASFLLPDRRGGGEAEVLESETVPAGVLNPVEPVMISRKLWDGDKIIMVSDGVLDAMPGVEKEKAFREFLDGLPDAGVQETAEMILTFALSFEGEPRDDMTVLVGGIYG
;
A
#
# COMPACT_ATOMS: atom_id res chain seq x y z
N MET A 1 29.61 19.75 -30.36
CA MET A 1 28.15 19.74 -30.58
C MET A 1 27.54 18.32 -30.62
N PHE A 2 28.23 17.26 -30.17
CA PHE A 2 27.70 15.88 -30.19
C PHE A 2 27.56 15.21 -28.80
N GLY A 3 27.98 15.89 -27.71
CA GLY A 3 27.95 15.30 -26.35
C GLY A 3 26.60 15.40 -25.62
N ASN A 4 25.81 16.46 -25.86
CA ASN A 4 24.53 16.66 -25.14
C ASN A 4 23.52 15.54 -25.40
N ARG A 5 23.50 14.95 -26.61
CA ARG A 5 22.57 13.86 -26.95
C ARG A 5 22.87 12.54 -26.23
N GLU A 6 24.12 12.25 -25.88
CA GLU A 6 24.48 10.98 -25.21
C GLU A 6 24.14 10.97 -23.72
N VAL A 7 24.24 12.11 -23.04
CA VAL A 7 23.85 12.21 -21.62
C VAL A 7 22.32 12.20 -21.50
N HIS A 8 21.61 12.91 -22.38
CA HIS A 8 20.16 12.78 -22.53
C HIS A 8 19.73 11.34 -22.76
N ARG A 9 20.37 10.63 -23.71
CA ARG A 9 20.06 9.23 -24.05
C ARG A 9 20.48 8.24 -22.97
N LYS A 10 21.49 8.55 -22.14
CA LYS A 10 21.90 7.70 -21.02
C LYS A 10 20.96 7.83 -19.83
N LEU A 11 20.57 9.04 -19.42
CA LEU A 11 19.62 9.25 -18.32
C LEU A 11 18.19 8.87 -18.70
N SER A 12 17.73 9.23 -19.92
CA SER A 12 16.44 8.78 -20.45
C SER A 12 16.45 7.31 -20.85
N GLY A 13 17.61 6.76 -21.23
CA GLY A 13 17.76 5.36 -21.64
C GLY A 13 17.85 4.39 -20.49
N THR A 14 18.49 4.74 -19.36
CA THR A 14 18.43 3.89 -18.16
C THR A 14 17.08 4.00 -17.46
N GLY A 15 16.48 5.19 -17.42
CA GLY A 15 15.12 5.39 -16.91
C GLY A 15 14.08 4.66 -17.77
N GLY A 16 14.14 4.82 -19.09
CA GLY A 16 13.25 4.16 -20.04
C GLY A 16 13.47 2.65 -20.15
N TYR A 17 14.71 2.15 -20.00
CA TYR A 17 14.97 0.71 -19.93
C TYR A 17 14.45 0.10 -18.62
N ALA A 18 14.63 0.78 -17.48
CA ALA A 18 14.07 0.33 -16.21
C ALA A 18 12.54 0.37 -16.21
N ALA A 19 11.94 1.45 -16.71
CA ALA A 19 10.50 1.58 -16.91
C ALA A 19 9.97 0.48 -17.84
N GLY A 20 10.62 0.26 -18.99
CA GLY A 20 10.28 -0.83 -19.92
C GLY A 20 10.36 -2.22 -19.28
N ARG A 21 11.37 -2.48 -18.43
CA ARG A 21 11.48 -3.74 -17.68
C ARG A 21 10.37 -3.89 -16.63
N LEU A 22 10.00 -2.82 -15.94
CA LEU A 22 8.90 -2.85 -14.98
C LEU A 22 7.55 -3.05 -15.67
N ALA A 23 7.35 -2.47 -16.86
CA ALA A 23 6.20 -2.72 -17.71
C ALA A 23 6.13 -4.19 -18.19
N GLU A 24 7.25 -4.78 -18.61
CA GLU A 24 7.33 -6.21 -18.96
C GLU A 24 6.97 -7.13 -17.77
N ILE A 25 7.44 -6.79 -16.57
CA ILE A 25 7.11 -7.53 -15.34
C ILE A 25 5.63 -7.38 -15.00
N SER A 26 5.08 -6.16 -15.07
CA SER A 26 3.65 -5.89 -14.89
C SER A 26 2.80 -6.72 -15.86
N GLU A 27 3.16 -6.73 -17.15
CA GLU A 27 2.46 -7.53 -18.16
C GLU A 27 2.54 -9.03 -17.86
N SER A 28 3.72 -9.53 -17.45
CA SER A 28 3.90 -10.94 -17.10
C SER A 28 3.06 -11.36 -15.89
N LEU A 29 2.99 -10.52 -14.86
CA LEU A 29 2.15 -10.76 -13.67
C LEU A 29 0.65 -10.73 -14.03
N GLY A 30 0.22 -9.79 -14.88
CA GLY A 30 -1.15 -9.75 -15.39
C GLY A 30 -1.51 -10.96 -16.26
N GLN A 31 -0.58 -11.45 -17.08
CA GLN A 31 -0.76 -12.68 -17.85
C GLN A 31 -0.87 -13.91 -16.96
N LEU A 32 -0.04 -14.02 -15.92
CA LEU A 32 -0.11 -15.11 -14.93
C LEU A 32 -1.48 -15.14 -14.24
N ALA A 33 -1.98 -13.98 -13.79
CA ALA A 33 -3.30 -13.88 -13.18
C ALA A 33 -4.41 -14.36 -14.14
N LYS A 34 -4.35 -13.94 -15.40
CA LYS A 34 -5.34 -14.32 -16.43
C LYS A 34 -5.31 -15.82 -16.77
N VAL A 35 -4.13 -16.43 -16.88
CA VAL A 35 -3.98 -17.86 -17.16
C VAL A 35 -4.53 -18.71 -16.02
N MET A 36 -4.26 -18.33 -14.77
CA MET A 36 -4.74 -19.05 -13.60
C MET A 36 -6.25 -18.90 -13.39
N LYS A 37 -6.84 -17.73 -13.69
CA LYS A 37 -8.29 -17.48 -13.62
C LYS A 37 -9.09 -18.33 -14.62
N ASN A 38 -8.55 -18.55 -15.82
CA ASN A 38 -9.18 -19.37 -16.85
C ASN A 38 -9.12 -20.89 -16.59
N SER A 39 -8.50 -21.32 -15.49
CA SER A 39 -8.34 -22.74 -15.12
C SER A 39 -9.34 -23.19 -14.03
N GLY A 40 -10.41 -22.43 -13.76
CA GLY A 40 -11.47 -22.79 -12.81
C GLY A 40 -12.63 -23.55 -13.46
N GLU A 41 -12.85 -24.80 -13.08
CA GLU A 41 -14.06 -25.58 -13.42
C GLU A 41 -15.24 -25.27 -12.48
N ASP A 42 -16.44 -25.65 -12.91
CA ASP A 42 -17.74 -25.42 -12.24
C ASP A 42 -17.76 -25.88 -10.76
N PRO A 43 -18.39 -25.14 -9.83
CA PRO A 43 -18.26 -25.34 -8.38
C PRO A 43 -19.12 -26.47 -7.78
N GLY A 44 -19.78 -27.29 -8.60
CA GLY A 44 -20.73 -28.34 -8.18
C GLY A 44 -20.18 -29.76 -8.31
N LEU A 45 -20.91 -30.75 -7.77
CA LEU A 45 -20.59 -32.16 -8.02
C LEU A 45 -20.76 -32.44 -9.52
N SER A 46 -19.71 -32.93 -10.16
CA SER A 46 -19.76 -33.23 -11.59
C SER A 46 -20.57 -34.50 -11.84
N ARG A 47 -21.02 -34.67 -13.09
CA ARG A 47 -21.64 -35.93 -13.54
C ARG A 47 -20.71 -37.12 -13.31
N GLU A 48 -19.40 -36.92 -13.49
CA GLU A 48 -18.37 -37.95 -13.29
C GLU A 48 -18.27 -38.36 -11.83
N ASP A 49 -18.37 -37.42 -10.89
CA ASP A 49 -18.41 -37.71 -9.44
C ASP A 49 -19.63 -38.56 -9.07
N GLY A 50 -20.79 -38.27 -9.66
CA GLY A 50 -22.01 -39.03 -9.46
C GLY A 50 -21.92 -40.46 -9.98
N ILE A 51 -21.33 -40.65 -11.18
CA ILE A 51 -21.09 -41.98 -11.75
C ILE A 51 -20.10 -42.76 -10.89
N ALA A 52 -18.97 -42.15 -10.52
CA ALA A 52 -17.95 -42.77 -9.67
C ALA A 52 -18.52 -43.18 -8.30
N ALA A 53 -19.42 -42.37 -7.72
CA ALA A 53 -20.07 -42.71 -6.46
C ALA A 53 -21.03 -43.91 -6.59
N LEU A 54 -21.77 -44.01 -7.69
CA LEU A 54 -22.64 -45.16 -7.98
C LEU A 54 -21.81 -46.44 -8.22
N GLU A 55 -20.72 -46.35 -8.98
CA GLU A 55 -19.81 -47.47 -9.24
C GLU A 55 -19.08 -47.94 -7.97
N SER A 56 -18.65 -47.00 -7.12
CA SER A 56 -18.06 -47.29 -5.82
C SER A 56 -19.05 -48.02 -4.90
N ALA A 57 -20.29 -47.53 -4.78
CA ALA A 57 -21.33 -48.19 -4.00
C ALA A 57 -21.66 -49.59 -4.54
N ALA A 58 -21.72 -49.75 -5.87
CA ALA A 58 -21.96 -51.03 -6.52
C ALA A 58 -20.79 -52.01 -6.32
N SER A 59 -19.55 -51.58 -6.48
CA SER A 59 -18.39 -52.46 -6.30
C SER A 59 -18.22 -52.94 -4.86
N MET A 60 -18.41 -52.05 -3.88
CA MET A 60 -18.27 -52.36 -2.45
C MET A 60 -19.42 -53.21 -1.89
N VAL A 61 -20.66 -52.95 -2.32
CA VAL A 61 -21.85 -53.60 -1.73
C VAL A 61 -22.38 -54.74 -2.58
N CYS A 62 -22.35 -54.60 -3.90
CA CYS A 62 -22.92 -55.57 -4.82
C CYS A 62 -21.89 -56.62 -5.28
N GLY A 63 -20.59 -56.31 -5.35
CA GLY A 63 -19.56 -57.26 -5.81
C GLY A 63 -19.91 -57.84 -7.19
N SER A 64 -20.08 -59.16 -7.28
CA SER A 64 -20.49 -59.90 -8.50
C SER A 64 -22.01 -60.11 -8.62
N CYS A 65 -22.82 -59.11 -8.26
CA CYS A 65 -24.28 -59.22 -8.36
C CYS A 65 -24.77 -58.86 -9.76
N ASP A 66 -25.10 -59.87 -10.56
CA ASP A 66 -25.64 -59.70 -11.93
C ASP A 66 -27.11 -59.23 -11.98
N ARG A 67 -27.75 -59.04 -10.81
CA ARG A 67 -29.17 -58.64 -10.67
C ARG A 67 -29.38 -57.23 -10.10
N CYS A 68 -28.33 -56.42 -10.01
CA CYS A 68 -28.46 -55.06 -9.55
C CYS A 68 -29.02 -54.16 -10.67
N GLY A 69 -30.33 -53.86 -10.63
CA GLY A 69 -31.00 -53.02 -11.63
C GLY A 69 -30.40 -51.61 -11.78
N MET A 70 -29.67 -51.12 -10.78
CA MET A 70 -28.96 -49.82 -10.88
C MET A 70 -27.78 -49.83 -11.84
N LYS A 71 -27.14 -50.98 -12.06
CA LYS A 71 -25.99 -51.08 -12.98
C LYS A 71 -26.41 -51.11 -14.45
N GLN A 72 -27.64 -51.55 -14.74
CA GLN A 72 -28.18 -51.56 -16.10
C GLN A 72 -28.87 -50.23 -16.45
N GLU A 73 -29.76 -49.72 -15.60
CA GLU A 73 -30.53 -48.50 -15.94
C GLU A 73 -29.72 -47.19 -15.85
N CYS A 74 -28.71 -47.09 -14.99
CA CYS A 74 -27.95 -45.83 -14.85
C CYS A 74 -26.75 -45.71 -15.80
N LEU A 75 -26.28 -46.82 -16.38
CA LEU A 75 -25.04 -46.89 -17.17
C LEU A 75 -25.28 -47.23 -18.66
N GLU A 76 -26.44 -47.77 -19.05
CA GLU A 76 -26.69 -48.21 -20.44
C GLU A 76 -27.37 -47.16 -21.35
N ASP A 77 -27.85 -46.03 -20.82
CA ASP A 77 -28.37 -44.94 -21.67
C ASP A 77 -27.22 -44.16 -22.32
N GLN A 78 -26.91 -44.53 -23.55
CA GLN A 78 -25.86 -43.93 -24.40
C GLN A 78 -26.28 -42.57 -25.02
N ASP A 79 -27.51 -42.11 -24.82
CA ASP A 79 -28.07 -40.93 -25.47
C ASP A 79 -28.66 -39.92 -24.47
N GLY A 80 -27.82 -39.07 -23.86
CA GLY A 80 -28.23 -37.77 -23.30
C GLY A 80 -29.00 -37.76 -21.97
N GLU A 81 -28.42 -37.09 -20.96
CA GLU A 81 -29.07 -36.67 -19.72
C GLU A 81 -29.82 -37.75 -18.93
N ASN A 82 -29.07 -38.56 -18.16
CA ASN A 82 -29.67 -39.37 -17.11
C ASN A 82 -30.28 -38.46 -16.02
N TYR A 83 -31.55 -38.07 -16.21
CA TYR A 83 -32.32 -37.19 -15.34
C TYR A 83 -32.29 -37.66 -13.88
N PHE A 84 -32.23 -38.97 -13.67
CA PHE A 84 -32.12 -39.56 -12.34
C PHE A 84 -30.78 -39.22 -11.67
N LEU A 85 -29.65 -39.30 -12.39
CA LEU A 85 -28.36 -38.89 -11.86
C LEU A 85 -28.34 -37.41 -11.49
N TYR A 86 -28.92 -36.56 -12.36
CA TYR A 86 -29.07 -35.12 -12.08
C TYR A 86 -29.93 -34.86 -10.83
N TYR A 87 -31.09 -35.51 -10.74
CA TYR A 87 -31.99 -35.42 -9.59
C TYR A 87 -31.32 -35.88 -8.28
N LEU A 88 -30.53 -36.95 -8.36
CA LEU A 88 -29.82 -37.54 -7.21
C LEU A 88 -28.74 -36.59 -6.69
N LEU A 89 -27.91 -36.03 -7.58
CA LEU A 89 -26.90 -35.03 -7.20
C LEU A 89 -27.55 -33.80 -6.56
N ARG A 90 -28.62 -33.25 -7.16
CA ARG A 90 -29.34 -32.10 -6.60
C ARG A 90 -30.01 -32.39 -5.25
N SER A 91 -30.56 -33.58 -5.08
CA SER A 91 -31.17 -34.00 -3.82
C SER A 91 -30.14 -34.11 -2.71
N PHE A 92 -28.97 -34.67 -3.02
CA PHE A 92 -27.85 -34.74 -2.07
C PHE A 92 -27.29 -33.35 -1.74
N GLU A 93 -27.10 -32.47 -2.72
CA GLU A 93 -26.65 -31.08 -2.51
C GLU A 93 -27.60 -30.31 -1.58
N LYS A 94 -28.92 -30.51 -1.73
CA LYS A 94 -29.93 -29.77 -0.95
C LYS A 94 -30.14 -30.34 0.45
N LYS A 95 -30.09 -31.66 0.63
CA LYS A 95 -30.40 -32.36 1.89
C LYS A 95 -29.17 -32.74 2.70
N GLY A 96 -27.99 -32.79 2.08
CA GLY A 96 -26.75 -33.30 2.67
C GLY A 96 -26.65 -34.84 2.76
N ALA A 97 -27.74 -35.56 2.47
CA ALA A 97 -27.82 -37.01 2.41
C ALA A 97 -28.98 -37.44 1.49
N LEU A 98 -28.81 -38.60 0.85
CA LEU A 98 -29.88 -39.29 0.14
C LEU A 98 -30.66 -40.18 1.09
N GLU A 99 -31.98 -40.11 1.00
CA GLU A 99 -32.90 -40.94 1.77
C GLU A 99 -33.61 -41.95 0.84
N TYR A 100 -34.33 -42.92 1.43
CA TYR A 100 -35.08 -43.90 0.64
C TYR A 100 -36.03 -43.28 -0.40
N PRO A 101 -36.76 -42.18 -0.14
CA PRO A 101 -37.62 -41.55 -1.14
C PRO A 101 -36.89 -40.98 -2.35
N ASP A 102 -35.58 -40.73 -2.25
CA ASP A 102 -34.75 -40.17 -3.32
C ASP A 102 -34.25 -41.26 -4.28
N MET A 103 -34.49 -42.54 -3.96
CA MET A 103 -34.08 -43.69 -4.75
C MET A 103 -35.23 -44.24 -5.62
N PRO A 104 -34.95 -44.86 -6.78
CA PRO A 104 -35.96 -45.43 -7.65
C PRO A 104 -36.73 -46.55 -6.95
N ARG A 105 -38.05 -46.63 -7.17
CA ARG A 105 -38.91 -47.65 -6.56
C ARG A 105 -38.45 -49.08 -6.90
N GLU A 106 -38.00 -49.31 -8.13
CA GLU A 106 -37.48 -50.62 -8.55
C GLU A 106 -36.29 -51.07 -7.70
N PHE A 107 -35.39 -50.14 -7.33
CA PHE A 107 -34.27 -50.44 -6.45
C PHE A 107 -34.73 -50.76 -5.03
N LEU A 108 -35.68 -50.00 -4.49
CA LEU A 108 -36.22 -50.21 -3.14
C LEU A 108 -36.94 -51.55 -2.99
N ASP A 109 -37.62 -51.99 -4.04
CA ASP A 109 -38.42 -53.21 -4.04
C ASP A 109 -37.59 -54.46 -4.38
N ARG A 110 -36.60 -54.36 -5.27
CA ARG A 110 -35.80 -55.51 -5.75
C ARG A 110 -34.49 -55.71 -4.98
N CYS A 111 -33.86 -54.65 -4.45
CA CYS A 111 -32.53 -54.76 -3.83
C CYS A 111 -32.61 -55.21 -2.36
N ARG A 112 -32.04 -56.39 -2.07
CA ARG A 112 -31.92 -56.92 -0.70
C ARG A 112 -30.87 -56.20 0.15
N LYS A 113 -29.90 -55.53 -0.48
CA LYS A 113 -28.81 -54.77 0.19
C LYS A 113 -29.03 -53.25 0.16
N LYS A 114 -30.27 -52.79 -0.04
CA LYS A 114 -30.61 -51.37 -0.23
C LYS A 114 -30.08 -50.44 0.87
N THR A 115 -30.11 -50.89 2.13
CA THR A 115 -29.62 -50.10 3.28
C THR A 115 -28.11 -49.88 3.23
N ASP A 116 -27.34 -50.92 2.92
CA ASP A 116 -25.89 -50.84 2.86
C ASP A 116 -25.42 -50.07 1.61
N TYR A 117 -26.13 -50.22 0.50
CA TYR A 117 -25.85 -49.50 -0.74
C TYR A 117 -26.10 -48.00 -0.58
N LEU A 118 -27.23 -47.60 0.02
CA LEU A 118 -27.53 -46.19 0.29
C LEU A 118 -26.51 -45.57 1.26
N ARG A 119 -26.06 -46.36 2.26
CA ARG A 119 -25.01 -45.92 3.19
C ARG A 119 -23.68 -45.66 2.47
N GLU A 120 -23.24 -46.57 1.61
CA GLU A 120 -21.97 -46.41 0.89
C GLU A 120 -22.05 -45.32 -0.19
N LEU A 121 -23.21 -45.17 -0.84
CA LEU A 121 -23.46 -44.08 -1.78
C LEU A 121 -23.35 -42.71 -1.09
N ASN A 122 -24.02 -42.53 0.05
CA ASN A 122 -23.91 -41.31 0.87
C ASN A 122 -22.47 -41.06 1.34
N ARG A 123 -21.73 -42.12 1.69
CA ARG A 123 -20.32 -42.02 2.08
C ARG A 123 -19.44 -41.59 0.92
N SER A 124 -19.67 -42.13 -0.28
CA SER A 124 -18.90 -41.80 -1.48
C SER A 124 -19.20 -40.37 -1.95
N LEU A 125 -20.47 -39.99 -2.04
CA LEU A 125 -20.88 -38.62 -2.35
C LEU A 125 -20.39 -37.62 -1.30
N GLY A 126 -20.45 -37.98 0.00
CA GLY A 126 -19.90 -37.19 1.10
C GLY A 126 -18.40 -36.97 1.01
N ARG A 127 -17.65 -37.96 0.50
CA ARG A 127 -16.21 -37.81 0.24
C ARG A 127 -15.96 -36.89 -0.95
N SER A 128 -16.74 -37.02 -2.02
CA SER A 128 -16.65 -36.13 -3.19
C SER A 128 -17.02 -34.68 -2.84
N THR A 129 -18.05 -34.43 -2.01
CA THR A 129 -18.35 -33.07 -1.53
C THR A 129 -17.29 -32.51 -0.62
N MET A 130 -16.66 -33.33 0.25
CA MET A 130 -15.53 -32.86 1.04
C MET A 130 -14.36 -32.48 0.13
N ASN A 131 -14.00 -33.32 -0.84
CA ASN A 131 -12.97 -33.02 -1.83
C ASN A 131 -13.30 -31.77 -2.65
N LEU A 132 -14.57 -31.58 -3.03
CA LEU A 132 -15.06 -30.39 -3.72
C LEU A 132 -14.99 -29.15 -2.85
N ALA A 133 -15.37 -29.22 -1.57
CA ALA A 133 -15.26 -28.10 -0.64
C ALA A 133 -13.79 -27.71 -0.41
N TRP A 134 -12.88 -28.68 -0.34
CA TRP A 134 -11.44 -28.43 -0.30
C TRP A 134 -10.92 -27.84 -1.62
N LYS A 135 -11.38 -28.33 -2.78
CA LYS A 135 -11.05 -27.77 -4.11
C LYS A 135 -11.56 -26.34 -4.22
N ASN A 136 -12.79 -26.06 -3.82
CA ASN A 136 -13.40 -24.73 -3.85
C ASN A 136 -12.69 -23.77 -2.90
N ARG A 137 -12.37 -24.18 -1.67
CA ARG A 137 -11.58 -23.35 -0.75
C ARG A 137 -10.17 -23.06 -1.28
N PHE A 138 -9.56 -24.02 -1.98
CA PHE A 138 -8.29 -23.83 -2.66
C PHE A 138 -8.42 -22.88 -3.87
N LEU A 139 -9.50 -22.98 -4.65
CA LEU A 139 -9.81 -22.10 -5.77
C LEU A 139 -10.13 -20.67 -5.29
N GLU A 140 -10.87 -20.50 -4.20
CA GLU A 140 -11.10 -19.20 -3.55
C GLU A 140 -9.78 -18.58 -3.05
N SER A 141 -8.92 -19.37 -2.40
CA SER A 141 -7.59 -18.92 -1.99
C SER A 141 -6.73 -18.53 -3.21
N ARG A 142 -6.83 -19.29 -4.31
CA ARG A 142 -6.15 -18.98 -5.57
C ARG A 142 -6.66 -17.68 -6.15
N ASP A 143 -7.96 -17.50 -6.27
CA ASP A 143 -8.58 -16.31 -6.87
C ASP A 143 -8.26 -15.05 -6.05
N ALA A 144 -8.21 -15.16 -4.72
CA ALA A 144 -7.73 -14.09 -3.85
C ALA A 144 -6.26 -13.71 -4.14
N VAL A 145 -5.37 -14.69 -4.26
CA VAL A 145 -3.96 -14.43 -4.63
C VAL A 145 -3.85 -13.84 -6.04
N MET A 146 -4.70 -14.24 -6.99
CA MET A 146 -4.68 -13.69 -8.36
C MET A 146 -5.09 -12.22 -8.39
N LEU A 147 -6.09 -11.83 -7.59
CA LEU A 147 -6.46 -10.42 -7.45
C LEU A 147 -5.26 -9.58 -6.99
N GLN A 148 -4.47 -10.11 -6.05
CA GLN A 148 -3.26 -9.43 -5.56
C GLN A 148 -2.18 -9.28 -6.64
N PHE A 149 -1.99 -10.28 -7.50
CA PHE A 149 -1.06 -10.17 -8.64
C PHE A 149 -1.49 -9.13 -9.67
N GLU A 150 -2.80 -9.02 -9.95
CA GLU A 150 -3.34 -7.96 -10.83
C GLU A 150 -3.12 -6.56 -10.22
N GLU A 151 -3.31 -6.41 -8.91
CA GLU A 151 -3.05 -5.15 -8.21
C GLU A 151 -1.57 -4.76 -8.25
N MET A 152 -0.66 -5.69 -7.96
CA MET A 152 0.79 -5.46 -8.07
C MET A 152 1.19 -5.05 -9.49
N ALA A 153 0.63 -5.71 -10.52
CA ALA A 153 0.86 -5.34 -11.90
C ALA A 153 0.40 -3.91 -12.21
N GLY A 154 -0.80 -3.53 -11.76
CA GLY A 154 -1.33 -2.17 -11.89
C GLY A 154 -0.42 -1.13 -11.26
N ILE A 155 0.04 -1.37 -10.03
CA ILE A 155 0.95 -0.51 -9.28
C ILE A 155 2.28 -0.31 -10.02
N LEU A 156 2.88 -1.39 -10.53
CA LEU A 156 4.13 -1.31 -11.29
C LEU A 156 3.96 -0.59 -12.63
N GLY A 157 2.79 -0.73 -13.26
CA GLY A 157 2.44 0.00 -14.48
C GLY A 157 2.32 1.51 -14.27
N GLU A 158 1.66 1.92 -13.18
CA GLU A 158 1.55 3.33 -12.79
C GLU A 158 2.93 3.96 -12.55
N PHE A 159 3.80 3.26 -11.82
CA PHE A 159 5.17 3.72 -11.56
C PHE A 159 5.97 3.92 -12.85
N SER A 160 5.88 2.98 -13.79
CA SER A 160 6.53 3.10 -15.11
C SER A 160 6.05 4.33 -15.89
N GLY A 161 4.77 4.70 -15.77
CA GLY A 161 4.21 5.86 -16.46
C GLY A 161 4.62 7.22 -15.87
N GLN A 162 4.90 7.26 -14.56
CA GLN A 162 5.27 8.51 -13.87
C GLN A 162 6.72 8.96 -14.15
N MET A 163 7.58 8.09 -14.68
CA MET A 163 8.99 8.38 -14.93
C MET A 163 9.27 9.32 -16.14
N GLU A 164 8.26 9.75 -16.91
CA GLU A 164 8.48 10.35 -18.24
C GLU A 164 8.16 11.86 -18.42
N GLN A 165 7.74 12.61 -17.40
CA GLN A 165 7.26 13.99 -17.63
C GLN A 165 8.19 15.08 -17.07
N ALA A 166 9.25 15.40 -17.81
CA ALA A 166 10.10 16.57 -17.54
C ALA A 166 10.38 17.37 -18.82
N ALA A 167 10.16 18.68 -18.76
CA ALA A 167 10.51 19.62 -19.81
C ALA A 167 11.96 20.11 -19.64
N ASP A 168 12.73 20.10 -20.73
CA ASP A 168 14.08 20.66 -20.75
C ASP A 168 14.02 22.19 -20.91
N VAL A 169 14.52 22.93 -19.91
CA VAL A 169 14.56 24.41 -19.89
C VAL A 169 15.99 24.95 -19.96
N THR A 170 16.95 24.12 -20.34
CA THR A 170 18.39 24.41 -20.29
C THR A 170 18.77 25.63 -21.12
N GLU A 171 18.32 25.72 -22.37
CA GLU A 171 18.82 26.71 -23.34
C GLU A 171 18.68 28.16 -22.86
N ALA A 172 17.58 28.49 -22.19
CA ALA A 172 17.33 29.83 -21.67
C ALA A 172 18.28 30.23 -20.54
N LEU A 173 18.77 29.26 -19.75
CA LEU A 173 19.54 29.51 -18.53
C LEU A 173 21.06 29.48 -18.76
N VAL A 174 21.55 28.83 -19.83
CA VAL A 174 22.99 28.65 -20.10
C VAL A 174 23.77 29.98 -20.10
N PRO A 175 23.33 31.07 -20.75
CA PRO A 175 24.12 32.30 -20.83
C PRO A 175 24.35 32.93 -19.44
N ALA A 176 23.29 33.01 -18.62
CA ALA A 176 23.33 33.60 -17.29
C ALA A 176 24.24 32.79 -16.34
N VAL A 177 24.07 31.46 -16.33
CA VAL A 177 24.86 30.56 -15.47
C VAL A 177 26.34 30.59 -15.87
N ARG A 178 26.65 30.53 -17.17
CA ARG A 178 28.03 30.58 -17.66
C ARG A 178 28.71 31.90 -17.30
N ALA A 179 27.99 33.03 -17.36
CA ALA A 179 28.51 34.33 -16.94
C ALA A 179 28.80 34.37 -15.43
N ALA A 180 27.89 33.88 -14.59
CA ALA A 180 28.06 33.81 -13.14
C ALA A 180 29.24 32.92 -12.73
N PHE A 181 29.36 31.74 -13.34
CA PHE A 181 30.39 30.76 -13.01
C PHE A 181 31.79 31.23 -13.45
N ARG A 182 31.90 31.93 -14.60
CA ARG A 182 33.15 32.53 -15.07
C ARG A 182 33.72 33.55 -14.08
N LYS A 183 32.89 34.36 -13.44
CA LYS A 183 33.34 35.34 -12.41
C LYS A 183 34.05 34.67 -11.23
N ARG A 184 33.65 33.44 -10.88
CA ARG A 184 34.28 32.63 -9.81
C ARG A 184 35.32 31.62 -10.32
N ARG A 185 35.74 31.71 -11.59
CA ARG A 185 36.70 30.78 -12.24
C ARG A 185 36.26 29.32 -12.22
N ILE A 186 34.95 29.09 -12.32
CA ILE A 186 34.35 27.76 -12.47
C ILE A 186 34.08 27.57 -13.97
N ALA A 187 34.62 26.49 -14.54
CA ALA A 187 34.37 26.10 -15.91
C ALA A 187 33.17 25.14 -15.93
N LEU A 188 32.07 25.60 -16.53
CA LEU A 188 30.89 24.79 -16.83
C LEU A 188 31.11 24.08 -18.18
N GLU A 189 31.20 22.75 -18.12
CA GLU A 189 31.40 21.89 -19.28
C GLU A 189 30.07 21.48 -19.88
N ASP A 190 29.15 21.00 -19.04
CA ASP A 190 27.82 20.57 -19.43
C ASP A 190 26.77 20.99 -18.39
N MET A 191 25.53 21.16 -18.84
CA MET A 191 24.40 21.59 -18.03
C MET A 191 23.11 21.03 -18.60
N LEU A 192 22.28 20.48 -17.73
CA LEU A 192 20.91 20.08 -18.01
C LEU A 192 20.02 20.61 -16.90
N VAL A 193 18.94 21.30 -17.24
CA VAL A 193 17.93 21.78 -16.29
C VAL A 193 16.58 21.23 -16.70
N LEU A 194 16.01 20.41 -15.83
CA LEU A 194 14.70 19.79 -16.01
C LEU A 194 13.68 20.54 -15.17
N LYS A 195 12.53 20.84 -15.76
CA LYS A 195 11.35 21.35 -15.07
C LYS A 195 10.25 20.29 -15.14
N TYR A 196 9.76 19.85 -13.99
CA TYR A 196 8.68 18.86 -13.92
C TYR A 196 7.31 19.56 -13.89
N GLY A 197 6.24 18.79 -14.08
CA GLY A 197 4.86 19.30 -14.14
C GLY A 197 4.39 20.04 -12.88
N ASP A 198 4.95 19.71 -11.72
CA ASP A 198 4.71 20.38 -10.42
C ASP A 198 5.45 21.73 -10.27
N GLY A 199 6.20 22.14 -11.29
CA GLY A 199 6.96 23.39 -11.33
C GLY A 199 8.37 23.29 -10.75
N ARG A 200 8.75 22.14 -10.14
CA ARG A 200 10.09 21.96 -9.56
C ARG A 200 11.15 21.98 -10.65
N ARG A 201 12.31 22.58 -10.35
CA ARG A 201 13.48 22.54 -11.23
C ARG A 201 14.62 21.76 -10.61
N GLU A 202 15.20 20.85 -11.39
CA GLU A 202 16.45 20.17 -11.07
C GLU A 202 17.52 20.49 -12.10
N ALA A 203 18.73 20.75 -11.64
CA ALA A 203 19.86 21.06 -12.49
C ALA A 203 21.00 20.06 -12.29
N PHE A 204 21.48 19.48 -13.38
CA PHE A 204 22.66 18.63 -13.46
C PHE A 204 23.77 19.42 -14.11
N LEU A 205 24.83 19.70 -13.36
CA LEU A 205 25.95 20.52 -13.81
C LEU A 205 27.22 19.69 -13.82
N THR A 206 27.93 19.69 -14.94
CA THR A 206 29.29 19.15 -15.01
C THR A 206 30.26 20.32 -15.00
N ALA A 207 31.00 20.45 -13.89
CA ALA A 207 31.86 21.60 -13.66
C ALA A 207 33.23 21.22 -13.08
N ARG A 208 34.21 22.09 -13.30
CA ARG A 208 35.55 22.03 -12.69
C ARG A 208 36.07 23.40 -12.31
N THR A 209 36.98 23.45 -11.36
CA THR A 209 37.65 24.68 -10.92
C THR A 209 39.02 24.87 -11.59
N GLY A 210 39.37 26.12 -11.88
CA GLY A 210 40.71 26.50 -12.34
C GLY A 210 41.74 26.62 -11.20
N ASN A 211 43.03 26.46 -11.52
CA ASN A 211 44.18 26.84 -10.69
C ASN A 211 44.33 26.20 -9.30
N GLY A 212 43.55 25.18 -8.93
CA GLY A 212 43.77 24.41 -7.69
C GLY A 212 42.99 24.92 -6.48
N ARG A 213 42.06 25.84 -6.71
CA ARG A 213 41.00 26.16 -5.75
C ARG A 213 39.95 25.05 -5.75
N CYS A 214 39.36 24.74 -4.60
CA CYS A 214 38.13 23.98 -4.52
C CYS A 214 36.97 24.95 -4.26
N VAL A 215 35.78 24.61 -4.75
CA VAL A 215 34.55 25.36 -4.47
C VAL A 215 33.56 24.37 -3.86
N THR A 216 32.89 24.78 -2.80
CA THR A 216 31.85 23.94 -2.20
C THR A 216 30.65 23.88 -3.12
N VAL A 217 29.95 22.75 -3.14
CA VAL A 217 28.73 22.63 -3.93
C VAL A 217 27.64 23.56 -3.42
N LYS A 218 27.63 23.90 -2.11
CA LYS A 218 26.75 24.93 -1.54
C LYS A 218 27.00 26.32 -2.17
N ASP A 219 28.25 26.75 -2.28
CA ASP A 219 28.59 28.01 -2.94
C ASP A 219 28.21 28.00 -4.42
N MET A 220 28.41 26.87 -5.09
CA MET A 220 28.02 26.71 -6.49
C MET A 220 26.49 26.74 -6.66
N ALA A 221 25.74 26.16 -5.73
CA ALA A 221 24.28 26.20 -5.70
C ALA A 221 23.76 27.64 -5.51
N ALA A 222 24.37 28.40 -4.59
CA ALA A 222 24.04 29.81 -4.39
C ALA A 222 24.31 30.66 -5.64
N LEU A 223 25.45 30.45 -6.32
CA LEU A 223 25.77 31.14 -7.58
C LEU A 223 24.82 30.77 -8.71
N PHE A 224 24.47 29.48 -8.81
CA PHE A 224 23.50 29.00 -9.79
C PHE A 224 22.14 29.64 -9.54
N GLY A 225 21.70 29.64 -8.28
CA GLY A 225 20.43 30.24 -7.87
C GLY A 225 20.35 31.74 -8.19
N GLN A 226 21.41 32.50 -7.94
CA GLN A 226 21.49 33.91 -8.34
C GLN A 226 21.37 34.13 -9.85
N ALA A 227 21.87 33.20 -10.66
CA ALA A 227 21.80 33.29 -12.12
C ALA A 227 20.43 32.92 -12.68
N VAL A 228 19.73 31.98 -12.03
CA VAL A 228 18.42 31.44 -12.46
C VAL A 228 17.24 32.17 -11.80
N GLY A 229 17.48 32.93 -10.73
CA GLY A 229 16.46 33.69 -10.00
C GLY A 229 15.64 32.84 -9.02
N ALA A 230 16.21 31.77 -8.48
CA ALA A 230 15.58 30.93 -7.45
C ALA A 230 16.63 30.36 -6.50
N GLU A 231 16.25 29.98 -5.28
CA GLU A 231 17.21 29.37 -4.34
C GLU A 231 17.40 27.89 -4.69
N PHE A 232 18.65 27.45 -4.84
CA PHE A 232 19.00 26.05 -5.11
C PHE A 232 19.86 25.48 -3.99
N ILE A 233 19.64 24.22 -3.67
CA ILE A 233 20.41 23.46 -2.69
C ILE A 233 21.07 22.22 -3.32
N PRO A 234 22.21 21.74 -2.77
CA PRO A 234 22.81 20.47 -3.20
C PRO A 234 21.89 19.28 -2.90
N ALA A 235 21.83 18.30 -3.80
CA ALA A 235 21.15 17.03 -3.51
C ALA A 235 21.85 16.26 -2.36
N ARG A 236 21.07 15.56 -1.52
CA ARG A 236 21.55 14.91 -0.27
C ARG A 236 22.67 13.87 -0.47
N ASN A 237 22.75 13.24 -1.64
CA ASN A 237 23.75 12.20 -1.97
C ASN A 237 24.76 12.64 -3.04
N GLY A 238 24.98 13.95 -3.17
CA GLY A 238 25.92 14.52 -4.14
C GLY A 238 27.34 14.71 -3.61
N LYS A 239 28.28 14.99 -4.52
CA LYS A 239 29.60 15.51 -4.14
C LYS A 239 29.45 16.82 -3.35
N THR A 240 30.32 17.04 -2.37
CA THR A 240 30.33 18.26 -1.56
C THR A 240 31.32 19.31 -2.07
N LEU A 241 32.31 18.90 -2.88
CA LEU A 241 33.39 19.75 -3.39
C LEU A 241 33.58 19.55 -4.89
N VAL A 242 33.73 20.67 -5.59
CA VAL A 242 34.18 20.71 -6.99
C VAL A 242 35.66 21.13 -7.01
N THR A 243 36.48 20.34 -7.70
CA THR A 243 37.94 20.52 -7.78
C THR A 243 38.38 20.66 -9.24
N ARG A 244 39.69 20.53 -9.52
CA ARG A 244 40.23 20.54 -10.89
C ARG A 244 39.68 19.41 -11.76
N LYS A 245 39.26 18.29 -11.15
CA LYS A 245 38.65 17.17 -11.86
C LYS A 245 37.18 17.47 -12.13
N SER A 246 36.77 17.31 -13.39
CA SER A 246 35.37 17.46 -13.80
C SER A 246 34.47 16.57 -12.94
N SER A 247 33.41 17.15 -12.41
CA SER A 247 32.50 16.50 -11.50
C SER A 247 31.07 16.91 -11.83
N MET A 248 30.20 15.91 -11.93
CA MET A 248 28.76 16.12 -12.00
C MET A 248 28.23 16.48 -10.62
N VAL A 249 27.35 17.47 -10.58
CA VAL A 249 26.67 17.97 -9.40
C VAL A 249 25.18 18.10 -9.70
N ARG A 250 24.35 17.59 -8.81
CA ARG A 250 22.90 17.74 -8.85
C ARG A 250 22.48 18.84 -7.87
N LEU A 251 21.79 19.84 -8.39
CA LEU A 251 21.18 20.94 -7.64
C LEU A 251 19.68 20.84 -7.78
N ILE A 252 18.97 21.16 -6.70
CA ILE A 252 17.52 21.08 -6.61
C ILE A 252 17.02 22.43 -6.13
N GLU A 253 15.97 22.95 -6.77
CA GLU A 253 15.30 24.15 -6.30
C GLU A 253 14.79 23.93 -4.87
N LYS A 254 15.01 24.89 -3.98
CA LYS A 254 14.56 24.81 -2.58
C LYS A 254 13.06 25.10 -2.52
N GLY A 255 12.32 24.31 -1.76
CA GLY A 255 10.90 24.56 -1.48
C GLY A 255 10.66 25.90 -0.81
N SER A 256 9.47 26.46 -1.04
CA SER A 256 9.01 27.69 -0.37
C SER A 256 8.63 27.45 1.09
N TYR A 257 8.48 26.20 1.50
CA TYR A 257 8.16 25.81 2.85
C TYR A 257 9.23 24.88 3.44
N ARG A 258 9.28 24.84 4.77
CA ARG A 258 9.97 23.85 5.60
C ARG A 258 8.96 23.26 6.58
N ILE A 259 9.22 22.05 7.03
CA ILE A 259 8.42 21.43 8.10
C ILE A 259 9.33 21.13 9.28
N LEU A 260 8.84 21.46 10.47
CA LEU A 260 9.38 20.99 11.74
C LEU A 260 8.42 19.97 12.33
N PHE A 261 8.94 19.01 13.08
CA PHE A 261 8.09 18.01 13.74
C PHE A 261 8.39 17.93 15.23
N GLY A 262 7.39 17.48 15.98
CA GLY A 262 7.49 17.10 17.37
C GLY A 262 6.71 15.81 17.61
N CYS A 263 7.19 14.99 18.55
CA CYS A 263 6.54 13.73 18.88
C CYS A 263 6.51 13.56 20.40
N ALA A 264 5.38 13.08 20.91
CA ALA A 264 5.24 12.63 22.29
C ALA A 264 4.64 11.23 22.28
N LYS A 265 5.18 10.33 23.10
CA LYS A 265 4.80 8.91 23.10
C LYS A 265 4.87 8.33 24.51
N THR A 266 3.88 7.51 24.87
CA THR A 266 3.83 6.76 26.12
C THR A 266 3.33 5.34 25.85
N PRO A 267 4.05 4.30 26.30
CA PRO A 267 3.57 2.92 26.19
C PRO A 267 2.42 2.65 27.14
N LYS A 268 1.62 1.64 26.80
CA LYS A 268 0.61 1.06 27.68
C LYS A 268 1.20 0.65 29.04
N GLU A 269 0.41 0.82 30.09
CA GLU A 269 0.81 0.43 31.45
C GLU A 269 1.19 -1.05 31.52
N GLY A 270 2.36 -1.33 32.10
CA GLY A 270 2.92 -2.69 32.20
C GLY A 270 3.74 -3.15 30.99
N GLU A 271 3.78 -2.39 29.89
CA GLU A 271 4.63 -2.67 28.73
C GLU A 271 5.85 -1.75 28.70
N GLU A 272 7.02 -2.31 28.35
CA GLU A 272 8.26 -1.52 28.19
C GLU A 272 8.36 -0.89 26.79
N VAL A 273 7.65 -1.47 25.81
CA VAL A 273 7.71 -1.11 24.39
C VAL A 273 6.28 -0.87 23.91
N SER A 274 6.09 0.25 23.23
CA SER A 274 4.81 0.59 22.63
C SER A 274 4.72 0.03 21.20
N GLY A 275 3.53 -0.47 20.86
CA GLY A 275 3.13 -0.99 19.56
C GLY A 275 3.04 0.05 18.45
N ASP A 276 2.89 1.33 18.80
CA ASP A 276 2.86 2.43 17.84
C ASP A 276 4.24 2.70 17.24
N ASN A 277 4.30 3.07 15.97
CA ASN A 277 5.49 3.63 15.33
C ASN A 277 5.15 4.84 14.47
N TYR A 278 6.13 5.70 14.26
CA TYR A 278 5.96 6.91 13.47
C TYR A 278 7.17 7.15 12.56
N MET A 279 6.93 7.89 11.47
CA MET A 279 7.99 8.33 10.57
C MET A 279 7.89 9.84 10.32
N PHE A 280 9.05 10.49 10.26
CA PHE A 280 9.19 11.84 9.72
C PHE A 280 10.43 11.89 8.83
N ARG A 281 10.24 11.93 7.52
CA ARG A 281 11.34 11.82 6.56
C ARG A 281 11.15 12.77 5.39
N ASN A 282 12.27 13.19 4.80
CA ASN A 282 12.20 13.82 3.47
C ASN A 282 12.38 12.68 2.47
N THR A 283 11.38 12.47 1.63
CA THR A 283 11.34 11.39 0.65
C THR A 283 11.98 11.90 -0.64
N LEU A 284 11.15 12.34 -1.58
CA LEU A 284 11.59 13.00 -2.79
C LEU A 284 12.01 14.45 -2.50
N PRO A 285 12.82 15.06 -3.40
CA PRO A 285 13.23 16.45 -3.22
C PRO A 285 12.04 17.40 -3.11
N GLY A 286 11.99 18.15 -2.01
CA GLY A 286 10.88 19.06 -1.71
C GLY A 286 9.58 18.36 -1.29
N GLN A 287 9.66 17.10 -0.86
CA GLN A 287 8.56 16.38 -0.23
C GLN A 287 8.96 15.90 1.17
N VAL A 288 8.02 15.96 2.10
CA VAL A 288 8.16 15.41 3.45
C VAL A 288 7.02 14.43 3.70
N ALA A 289 7.37 13.26 4.21
CA ALA A 289 6.42 12.26 4.69
C ALA A 289 6.33 12.32 6.21
N LEU A 290 5.10 12.33 6.73
CA LEU A 290 4.74 12.10 8.11
C LEU A 290 3.87 10.86 8.14
N SER A 291 4.16 9.91 9.03
CA SER A 291 3.37 8.68 9.11
C SER A 291 3.22 8.23 10.56
N LEU A 292 2.09 7.62 10.88
CA LEU A 292 1.84 6.94 12.15
C LEU A 292 1.20 5.58 11.86
N SER A 293 1.68 4.53 12.52
CA SER A 293 1.16 3.17 12.42
C SER A 293 1.00 2.60 13.80
N ASP A 294 -0.19 2.10 14.07
CA ASP A 294 -0.46 1.31 15.26
C ASP A 294 -0.49 -0.18 14.86
N GLY A 295 0.35 -0.96 15.54
CA GLY A 295 0.40 -2.41 15.38
C GLY A 295 -0.60 -3.06 16.30
N MET A 296 -1.49 -3.90 15.76
CA MET A 296 -2.56 -4.51 16.56
C MET A 296 -2.03 -5.28 17.78
N GLY A 297 -2.42 -4.84 18.98
CA GLY A 297 -1.99 -5.41 20.27
C GLY A 297 -1.10 -4.45 21.03
N SER A 298 -0.28 -4.96 21.96
CA SER A 298 0.68 -4.15 22.72
C SER A 298 2.01 -4.88 22.89
N GLY A 299 3.06 -4.14 23.19
CA GLY A 299 4.38 -4.70 23.47
C GLY A 299 5.25 -4.95 22.23
N PRO A 300 6.36 -5.70 22.38
CA PRO A 300 7.39 -5.83 21.34
C PRO A 300 6.92 -6.42 20.01
N ALA A 301 5.91 -7.30 20.03
CA ALA A 301 5.39 -7.92 18.81
C ALA A 301 4.60 -6.93 17.96
N ALA A 302 3.71 -6.14 18.57
CA ALA A 302 2.99 -5.06 17.92
C ALA A 302 3.95 -4.00 17.36
N GLY A 303 4.99 -3.67 18.12
CA GLY A 303 6.02 -2.73 17.70
C GLY A 303 6.82 -3.21 16.48
N ALA A 304 7.13 -4.52 16.41
CA ALA A 304 7.81 -5.09 15.25
C ALA A 304 6.92 -5.08 13.99
N ASP A 305 5.63 -5.36 14.15
CA ASP A 305 4.66 -5.36 13.03
C ASP A 305 4.51 -3.93 12.45
N SER A 306 4.36 -2.90 13.30
CA SER A 306 4.27 -1.50 12.85
C SER A 306 5.60 -0.95 12.31
N GLU A 307 6.74 -1.38 12.87
CA GLU A 307 8.08 -1.02 12.36
C GLU A 307 8.29 -1.55 10.94
N GLN A 308 7.94 -2.81 10.68
CA GLN A 308 8.08 -3.42 9.36
C GLN A 308 7.23 -2.69 8.29
N VAL A 309 6.02 -2.28 8.65
CA VAL A 309 5.13 -1.50 7.77
C VAL A 309 5.74 -0.12 7.46
N MET A 310 6.29 0.55 8.48
CA MET A 310 6.95 1.84 8.33
C MET A 310 8.20 1.78 7.46
N GLU A 311 9.06 0.77 7.65
CA GLU A 311 10.26 0.58 6.84
C GLU A 311 9.92 0.33 5.37
N LEU A 312 8.89 -0.48 5.11
CA LEU A 312 8.43 -0.74 3.74
C LEU A 312 7.88 0.54 3.09
N ALA A 313 7.10 1.35 3.83
CA ALA A 313 6.63 2.65 3.36
C ALA A 313 7.78 3.60 3.03
N GLU A 314 8.82 3.65 3.88
CA GLU A 314 10.00 4.49 3.67
C GLU A 314 10.69 4.11 2.36
N GLN A 315 10.97 2.83 2.16
CA GLN A 315 11.66 2.33 0.97
C GLN A 315 10.87 2.60 -0.32
N LEU A 316 9.55 2.43 -0.29
CA LEU A 316 8.71 2.68 -1.47
C LEU A 316 8.60 4.17 -1.80
N LEU A 317 8.45 5.04 -0.79
CA LEU A 317 8.41 6.48 -1.02
C LEU A 317 9.76 7.03 -1.50
N ASP A 318 10.87 6.54 -0.94
CA ASP A 318 12.22 6.94 -1.35
C ASP A 318 12.57 6.50 -2.77
N THR A 319 12.00 5.38 -3.22
CA THR A 319 12.13 4.92 -4.62
C THR A 319 11.22 5.67 -5.59
N GLY A 320 10.34 6.54 -5.07
CA GLY A 320 9.49 7.43 -5.85
C GLY A 320 8.11 6.87 -6.19
N PHE A 321 7.65 5.83 -5.50
CA PHE A 321 6.26 5.40 -5.60
C PHE A 321 5.33 6.50 -5.08
N SER A 322 4.16 6.62 -5.72
CA SER A 322 3.10 7.47 -5.18
C SER A 322 2.61 6.91 -3.85
N ALA A 323 2.15 7.76 -2.91
CA ALA A 323 1.61 7.28 -1.63
C ALA A 323 0.48 6.26 -1.81
N ARG A 324 -0.37 6.42 -2.84
CA ARG A 324 -1.45 5.47 -3.14
C ARG A 324 -0.89 4.11 -3.50
N SER A 325 0.10 4.08 -4.40
CA SER A 325 0.76 2.86 -4.85
C SER A 325 1.51 2.18 -3.69
N THR A 326 2.19 2.96 -2.84
CA THR A 326 2.87 2.50 -1.63
C THR A 326 1.90 1.80 -0.68
N LEU A 327 0.79 2.45 -0.32
CA LEU A 327 -0.20 1.89 0.60
C LEU A 327 -0.85 0.61 0.06
N LYS A 328 -1.20 0.59 -1.24
CA LYS A 328 -1.74 -0.61 -1.87
C LYS A 328 -0.74 -1.77 -1.81
N LEU A 329 0.52 -1.52 -2.16
CA LEU A 329 1.55 -2.57 -2.15
C LEU A 329 1.81 -3.10 -0.74
N ILE A 330 1.84 -2.23 0.27
CA ILE A 330 1.96 -2.64 1.67
C ILE A 330 0.79 -3.52 2.09
N ASN A 331 -0.45 -3.10 1.81
CA ASN A 331 -1.63 -3.90 2.11
C ASN A 331 -1.57 -5.28 1.43
N THR A 332 -1.17 -5.34 0.17
CA THR A 332 -0.97 -6.60 -0.57
C THR A 332 0.10 -7.48 0.08
N VAL A 333 1.25 -6.93 0.47
CA VAL A 333 2.31 -7.70 1.13
C VAL A 333 1.84 -8.25 2.48
N LEU A 334 1.11 -7.46 3.27
CA LEU A 334 0.54 -7.91 4.55
C LEU A 334 -0.49 -9.05 4.34
N LEU A 335 -1.35 -8.94 3.34
CA LEU A 335 -2.32 -9.99 2.98
C LEU A 335 -1.63 -11.29 2.55
N LEU A 336 -0.59 -11.21 1.71
CA LEU A 336 0.11 -12.38 1.16
C LEU A 336 0.94 -13.14 2.21
N ASN A 337 1.49 -12.46 3.20
CA ASN A 337 2.26 -13.08 4.28
C ASN A 337 1.40 -13.86 5.30
N GLY A 338 0.07 -13.90 5.11
CA GLY A 338 -0.84 -14.51 6.07
C GLY A 338 -0.96 -13.68 7.36
N MET A 339 -0.52 -12.42 7.35
CA MET A 339 -0.72 -11.46 8.43
C MET A 339 -2.13 -10.85 8.43
N GLY A 340 -3.08 -11.44 7.70
CA GLY A 340 -4.50 -11.07 7.76
C GLY A 340 -5.10 -11.18 9.18
N ASP A 341 -4.45 -11.93 10.07
CA ASP A 341 -4.80 -12.02 11.50
C ASP A 341 -4.11 -10.96 12.38
N ARG A 342 -3.22 -10.11 11.83
CA ARG A 342 -2.52 -9.01 12.53
C ARG A 342 -2.35 -7.77 11.66
N PRO A 343 -3.45 -7.09 11.31
CA PRO A 343 -3.37 -5.87 10.52
C PRO A 343 -2.79 -4.71 11.33
N ALA A 344 -1.76 -4.05 10.80
CA ALA A 344 -1.31 -2.76 11.33
C ALA A 344 -2.05 -1.62 10.62
N THR A 345 -2.42 -0.58 11.36
CA THR A 345 -3.00 0.63 10.78
C THR A 345 -1.88 1.49 10.19
N MET A 346 -2.20 2.34 9.21
CA MET A 346 -1.24 3.34 8.74
C MET A 346 -1.95 4.63 8.31
N ASP A 347 -1.48 5.74 8.86
CA ASP A 347 -1.83 7.10 8.48
C ASP A 347 -0.61 7.74 7.82
N LEU A 348 -0.69 8.12 6.54
CA LEU A 348 0.42 8.67 5.77
C LEU A 348 0.07 10.05 5.22
N GLY A 349 0.81 11.08 5.64
CA GLY A 349 0.76 12.43 5.12
C GLY A 349 1.97 12.77 4.28
N LEU A 350 1.77 13.15 3.02
CA LEU A 350 2.81 13.70 2.15
C LEU A 350 2.60 15.21 1.97
N VAL A 351 3.60 16.00 2.33
CA VAL A 351 3.58 17.45 2.12
C VAL A 351 4.54 17.85 1.02
N ASN A 352 4.03 18.54 0.01
CA ASN A 352 4.82 19.19 -1.01
C ASN A 352 5.34 20.54 -0.49
N LEU A 353 6.65 20.67 -0.29
CA LEU A 353 7.30 21.86 0.24
C LEU A 353 7.38 23.04 -0.75
N TYR A 354 7.07 22.83 -2.03
CA TYR A 354 6.97 23.92 -3.01
C TYR A 354 5.59 24.55 -2.97
N THR A 355 4.54 23.72 -2.90
CA THR A 355 3.16 24.17 -3.01
C THR A 355 2.46 24.28 -1.67
N GLY A 356 2.97 23.69 -0.59
CA GLY A 356 2.26 23.58 0.68
C GLY A 356 1.04 22.66 0.62
N VAL A 357 0.90 21.82 -0.40
CA VAL A 357 -0.21 20.86 -0.49
C VAL A 357 0.12 19.62 0.34
N LEU A 358 -0.79 19.25 1.22
CA LEU A 358 -0.81 18.01 1.98
C LEU A 358 -1.72 17.00 1.27
N GLU A 359 -1.23 15.79 1.11
CA GLU A 359 -1.99 14.61 0.70
C GLU A 359 -1.95 13.61 1.86
N MET A 360 -3.08 13.44 2.55
CA MET A 360 -3.26 12.44 3.58
C MET A 360 -3.89 11.18 2.99
N MET A 361 -3.41 10.03 3.42
CA MET A 361 -3.96 8.74 3.08
C MET A 361 -4.02 7.85 4.31
N LYS A 362 -5.18 7.26 4.53
CA LYS A 362 -5.46 6.43 5.71
C LYS A 362 -5.73 4.99 5.31
N LEU A 363 -5.22 4.09 6.13
CA LEU A 363 -5.41 2.65 6.06
C LEU A 363 -5.76 2.17 7.47
N GLY A 364 -7.03 2.32 7.85
CA GLY A 364 -7.52 1.88 9.16
C GLY A 364 -7.07 2.67 10.38
N ALA A 365 -6.42 3.80 10.18
CA ALA A 365 -5.87 4.61 11.26
C ALA A 365 -6.89 5.61 11.81
N ALA A 366 -6.63 6.06 13.03
CA ALA A 366 -7.37 7.12 13.72
C ALA A 366 -7.46 8.44 12.92
N ALA A 367 -8.37 9.32 13.33
CA ALA A 367 -8.51 10.65 12.74
C ALA A 367 -7.23 11.49 12.90
N SER A 368 -6.86 12.25 11.86
CA SER A 368 -5.84 13.32 12.01
C SER A 368 -6.53 14.68 12.03
N PHE A 369 -5.82 15.69 12.50
CA PHE A 369 -6.34 17.03 12.67
C PHE A 369 -5.43 18.04 12.00
N LEU A 370 -6.02 19.03 11.35
CA LEU A 370 -5.32 20.19 10.85
C LEU A 370 -5.67 21.37 11.75
N LEU A 371 -4.66 21.92 12.43
CA LEU A 371 -4.79 23.10 13.26
C LEU A 371 -4.21 24.31 12.49
N PRO A 372 -5.05 25.22 11.97
CA PRO A 372 -4.57 26.41 11.27
C PRO A 372 -3.77 27.35 12.18
N ASP A 373 -2.95 28.23 11.59
CA ASP A 373 -2.30 29.29 12.35
C ASP A 373 -3.34 30.15 13.09
N ARG A 374 -3.12 30.34 14.40
CA ARG A 374 -3.98 31.14 15.28
C ARG A 374 -4.07 32.59 14.85
N ARG A 375 -3.03 33.13 14.21
CA ARG A 375 -3.07 34.48 13.63
C ARG A 375 -4.10 34.60 12.51
N GLY A 376 -4.45 33.49 11.87
CA GLY A 376 -5.50 33.40 10.84
C GLY A 376 -6.91 33.18 11.39
N GLY A 377 -7.08 32.89 12.69
CA GLY A 377 -8.38 32.71 13.34
C GLY A 377 -9.16 31.46 12.92
N GLY A 378 -8.48 30.42 12.43
CA GLY A 378 -9.11 29.16 12.01
C GLY A 378 -9.34 28.18 13.18
N GLU A 379 -10.40 27.39 13.05
CA GLU A 379 -10.73 26.26 13.94
C GLU A 379 -10.03 24.98 13.44
N ALA A 380 -9.77 24.04 14.35
CA ALA A 380 -9.21 22.74 14.02
C ALA A 380 -10.14 21.94 13.10
N GLU A 381 -9.64 21.54 11.94
CA GLU A 381 -10.34 20.69 10.99
C GLU A 381 -10.00 19.21 11.27
N VAL A 382 -11.00 18.33 11.19
CA VAL A 382 -10.77 16.89 11.27
C VAL A 382 -10.59 16.31 9.86
N LEU A 383 -9.53 15.53 9.70
CA LEU A 383 -9.21 14.78 8.50
C LEU A 383 -9.56 13.32 8.77
N GLU A 384 -10.81 12.95 8.52
CA GLU A 384 -11.35 11.60 8.70
C GLU A 384 -11.57 10.88 7.36
N SER A 385 -11.44 9.55 7.37
CA SER A 385 -11.96 8.69 6.30
C SER A 385 -12.64 7.46 6.87
N GLU A 386 -13.81 7.11 6.35
CA GLU A 386 -14.53 5.87 6.67
C GLU A 386 -13.82 4.66 6.02
N THR A 387 -12.75 4.13 6.62
CA THR A 387 -12.11 2.90 6.12
C THR A 387 -11.68 1.95 7.24
N VAL A 388 -11.89 0.66 6.97
CA VAL A 388 -11.46 -0.48 7.79
C VAL A 388 -9.93 -0.62 7.86
N PRO A 389 -9.38 -1.26 8.92
CA PRO A 389 -7.98 -1.70 9.02
C PRO A 389 -7.41 -2.33 7.75
N ALA A 390 -6.10 -2.15 7.54
CA ALA A 390 -5.34 -2.91 6.54
C ALA A 390 -5.64 -4.42 6.68
N GLY A 391 -5.41 -5.25 5.66
CA GLY A 391 -5.47 -6.70 5.83
C GLY A 391 -6.87 -7.34 5.86
N VAL A 392 -7.96 -6.59 5.65
CA VAL A 392 -9.30 -7.17 5.40
C VAL A 392 -9.40 -7.59 3.93
N LEU A 393 -9.99 -8.76 3.67
CA LEU A 393 -10.10 -9.46 2.36
C LEU A 393 -10.75 -8.70 1.19
N ASN A 394 -11.04 -7.41 1.31
CA ASN A 394 -11.53 -6.56 0.23
C ASN A 394 -10.42 -5.61 -0.25
N PRO A 395 -10.40 -5.23 -1.54
CA PRO A 395 -9.47 -4.21 -2.03
C PRO A 395 -9.75 -2.89 -1.30
N VAL A 396 -8.92 -2.56 -0.31
CA VAL A 396 -9.00 -1.28 0.39
C VAL A 396 -8.43 -0.23 -0.55
N GLU A 397 -9.31 0.60 -1.12
CA GLU A 397 -8.86 1.80 -1.83
C GLU A 397 -8.48 2.86 -0.80
N PRO A 398 -7.20 3.29 -0.74
CA PRO A 398 -6.80 4.34 0.19
C PRO A 398 -7.57 5.62 -0.14
N VAL A 399 -8.26 6.18 0.86
CA VAL A 399 -8.94 7.47 0.70
C VAL A 399 -7.87 8.57 0.72
N MET A 400 -7.84 9.38 -0.34
CA MET A 400 -6.93 10.51 -0.45
C MET A 400 -7.66 11.79 -0.03
N ILE A 401 -7.14 12.47 0.99
CA ILE A 401 -7.60 13.78 1.45
C ILE A 401 -6.53 14.80 1.09
N SER A 402 -6.85 15.74 0.21
CA SER A 402 -5.94 16.83 -0.15
C SER A 402 -6.33 18.12 0.56
N ARG A 403 -5.34 18.78 1.18
CA ARG A 403 -5.51 20.09 1.85
C ARG A 403 -4.36 21.02 1.51
N LYS A 404 -4.66 22.32 1.45
CA LYS A 404 -3.66 23.37 1.27
C LYS A 404 -3.26 23.89 2.65
N LEU A 405 -1.97 23.80 2.94
CA LEU A 405 -1.36 24.34 4.15
C LEU A 405 -0.75 25.72 3.90
N TRP A 406 -0.72 26.52 4.95
CA TRP A 406 -0.18 27.88 4.99
C TRP A 406 0.87 28.00 6.11
N ASP A 407 1.60 29.13 6.10
CA ASP A 407 2.62 29.39 7.14
C ASP A 407 1.99 29.36 8.54
N GLY A 408 2.52 28.52 9.42
CA GLY A 408 2.08 28.35 10.80
C GLY A 408 1.06 27.23 11.03
N ASP A 409 0.51 26.62 9.98
CA ASP A 409 -0.40 25.48 10.11
C ASP A 409 0.31 24.27 10.72
N LYS A 410 -0.41 23.51 11.56
CA LYS A 410 0.08 22.31 12.23
C LYS A 410 -0.79 21.11 11.85
N ILE A 411 -0.16 20.05 11.35
CA ILE A 411 -0.78 18.74 11.14
C ILE A 411 -0.58 17.94 12.42
N ILE A 412 -1.63 17.33 12.95
CA ILE A 412 -1.62 16.56 14.19
C ILE A 412 -2.13 15.16 13.87
N MET A 413 -1.28 14.16 14.06
CA MET A 413 -1.60 12.74 13.89
C MET A 413 -1.53 12.09 15.26
N VAL A 414 -2.50 11.23 15.58
CA VAL A 414 -2.62 10.59 16.89
C VAL A 414 -2.94 9.11 16.70
N SER A 415 -2.46 8.24 17.60
CA SER A 415 -2.96 6.87 17.71
C SER A 415 -4.37 6.85 18.31
N ASP A 416 -5.06 5.73 18.14
CA ASP A 416 -6.37 5.51 18.74
C ASP A 416 -6.33 5.61 20.27
N GLY A 417 -5.26 5.15 20.93
CA GLY A 417 -5.08 5.29 22.39
C GLY A 417 -5.21 6.73 22.90
N VAL A 418 -4.79 7.73 22.12
CA VAL A 418 -4.97 9.16 22.47
C VAL A 418 -6.42 9.60 22.31
N LEU A 419 -7.06 9.27 21.18
CA LEU A 419 -8.46 9.62 20.95
C LEU A 419 -9.37 8.89 21.94
N ASP A 420 -9.05 7.65 22.30
CA ASP A 420 -9.86 6.82 23.16
C ASP A 420 -9.87 7.28 24.61
N ALA A 421 -8.80 7.95 25.06
CA ALA A 421 -8.72 8.59 26.36
C ALA A 421 -9.57 9.87 26.47
N MET A 422 -10.07 10.42 25.36
CA MET A 422 -10.84 11.67 25.38
C MET A 422 -12.21 11.50 26.06
N PRO A 423 -12.65 12.52 26.82
CA PRO A 423 -13.92 12.46 27.53
C PRO A 423 -15.13 12.59 26.58
N GLY A 424 -16.25 11.96 26.95
CA GLY A 424 -17.52 12.07 26.23
C GLY A 424 -17.78 10.93 25.26
N VAL A 425 -18.93 11.02 24.55
CA VAL A 425 -19.34 10.02 23.55
C VAL A 425 -18.77 10.34 22.17
N GLU A 426 -18.68 11.63 21.82
CA GLU A 426 -18.06 12.12 20.58
C GLU A 426 -16.61 12.54 20.87
N LYS A 427 -15.70 11.57 20.91
CA LYS A 427 -14.30 11.77 21.31
C LYS A 427 -13.55 12.72 20.38
N GLU A 428 -13.77 12.63 19.06
CA GLU A 428 -13.13 13.50 18.07
C GLU A 428 -13.57 14.95 18.20
N LYS A 429 -14.83 15.18 18.59
CA LYS A 429 -15.34 16.54 18.84
C LYS A 429 -14.74 17.14 20.10
N ALA A 430 -14.67 16.37 21.19
CA ALA A 430 -14.03 16.82 22.43
C ALA A 430 -12.54 17.15 22.19
N PHE A 431 -11.86 16.32 21.39
CA PHE A 431 -10.47 16.56 21.02
C PHE A 431 -10.30 17.84 20.20
N ARG A 432 -11.17 18.09 19.22
CA ARG A 432 -11.16 19.32 18.42
C ARG A 432 -11.30 20.57 19.29
N GLU A 433 -12.27 20.57 20.21
CA GLU A 433 -12.49 21.69 21.15
C GLU A 433 -11.26 21.95 22.03
N PHE A 434 -10.56 20.89 22.44
CA PHE A 434 -9.28 21.01 23.14
C PHE A 434 -8.18 21.62 22.25
N LEU A 435 -8.03 21.17 21.00
CA LEU A 435 -7.05 21.71 20.06
C LEU A 435 -7.27 23.21 19.79
N ASP A 436 -8.52 23.64 19.69
CA ASP A 436 -8.89 25.05 19.55
C ASP A 436 -8.48 25.88 20.78
N GLY A 437 -8.42 25.25 21.97
CA GLY A 437 -8.04 25.88 23.23
C GLY A 437 -6.55 25.87 23.57
N LEU A 438 -5.70 25.13 22.85
CA LEU A 438 -4.25 25.07 23.11
C LEU A 438 -3.59 26.46 23.07
N PRO A 439 -2.41 26.73 23.64
CA PRO A 439 -1.66 27.96 23.33
C PRO A 439 -0.94 27.85 21.97
N ASP A 440 -0.52 28.99 21.39
CA ASP A 440 0.39 28.94 20.24
C ASP A 440 1.80 28.57 20.73
N ALA A 441 2.15 27.31 20.51
CA ALA A 441 3.36 26.68 21.00
C ALA A 441 4.16 26.03 19.86
N GLY A 442 5.41 25.66 20.16
CA GLY A 442 6.22 24.86 19.23
C GLY A 442 5.60 23.48 18.97
N VAL A 443 6.01 22.84 17.87
CA VAL A 443 5.48 21.52 17.46
C VAL A 443 5.70 20.43 18.54
N GLN A 444 6.84 20.43 19.23
CA GLN A 444 7.15 19.48 20.30
C GLN A 444 6.30 19.72 21.54
N GLU A 445 6.22 20.98 21.99
CA GLU A 445 5.40 21.38 23.14
C GLU A 445 3.91 21.09 22.87
N THR A 446 3.45 21.29 21.63
CA THR A 446 2.08 20.91 21.21
C THR A 446 1.84 19.42 21.38
N ALA A 447 2.77 18.56 20.93
CA ALA A 447 2.65 17.12 21.10
C ALA A 447 2.61 16.70 22.58
N GLU A 448 3.47 17.29 23.41
CA GLU A 448 3.53 17.03 24.85
C GLU A 448 2.27 17.48 25.60
N MET A 449 1.72 18.64 25.25
CA MET A 449 0.45 19.12 25.83
C MET A 449 -0.72 18.21 25.49
N ILE A 450 -0.79 17.73 24.24
CA ILE A 450 -1.83 16.78 23.80
C ILE A 450 -1.73 15.47 24.59
N LEU A 451 -0.53 14.89 24.68
CA LEU A 451 -0.31 13.63 25.41
C LEU A 451 -0.61 13.79 26.90
N THR A 452 -0.16 14.89 27.52
CA THR A 452 -0.42 15.18 28.94
C THR A 452 -1.91 15.35 29.22
N PHE A 453 -2.66 15.96 28.29
CA PHE A 453 -4.11 16.09 28.41
C PHE A 453 -4.81 14.73 28.33
N ALA A 454 -4.42 13.86 27.40
CA ALA A 454 -4.96 12.49 27.30
C ALA A 454 -4.73 11.70 28.61
N LEU A 455 -3.51 11.73 29.15
CA LEU A 455 -3.13 11.09 30.42
C LEU A 455 -3.84 11.70 31.66
N SER A 456 -4.43 12.89 31.55
CA SER A 456 -5.12 13.51 32.70
C SER A 456 -6.48 12.87 33.00
N PHE A 457 -7.08 12.19 32.03
CA PHE A 457 -8.38 11.50 32.18
C PHE A 457 -8.24 10.05 32.63
N GLU A 458 -7.18 9.38 32.17
CA GLU A 458 -6.84 8.02 32.56
C GLU A 458 -5.52 8.06 33.33
N GLY A 459 -5.57 7.91 34.67
CA GLY A 459 -4.38 8.05 35.51
C GLY A 459 -3.20 7.11 35.14
N GLU A 460 -3.48 6.02 34.42
CA GLU A 460 -2.51 5.13 33.78
C GLU A 460 -2.95 4.86 32.33
N PRO A 461 -2.02 4.80 31.36
CA PRO A 461 -2.33 4.60 29.94
C PRO A 461 -2.85 3.17 29.71
N ARG A 462 -4.10 3.04 29.28
CA ARG A 462 -4.72 1.73 28.98
C ARG A 462 -4.28 1.15 27.64
N ASP A 463 -3.80 2.00 26.76
CA ASP A 463 -3.27 1.65 25.45
C ASP A 463 -2.04 2.49 25.10
N ASP A 464 -1.39 2.12 24.01
CA ASP A 464 -0.26 2.87 23.46
C ASP A 464 -0.73 4.24 22.93
N MET A 465 -0.06 5.31 23.40
CA MET A 465 -0.42 6.68 23.08
C MET A 465 0.72 7.36 22.34
N THR A 466 0.48 7.72 21.08
CA THR A 466 1.45 8.46 20.25
C THR A 466 0.81 9.69 19.62
N VAL A 467 1.52 10.81 19.70
CA VAL A 467 1.15 12.09 19.09
C VAL A 467 2.31 12.56 18.22
N LEU A 468 2.05 12.79 16.93
CA LEU A 468 2.98 13.35 15.97
C LEU A 468 2.44 14.69 15.44
N VAL A 469 3.22 15.75 15.58
CA VAL A 469 2.85 17.10 15.13
C VAL A 469 3.84 17.59 14.07
N GLY A 470 3.34 17.98 12.90
CA GLY A 470 4.12 18.60 11.82
C GLY A 470 3.70 20.04 11.58
N GLY A 471 4.58 21.00 11.88
CA GLY A 471 4.34 22.44 11.63
C GLY A 471 4.98 22.90 10.34
N ILE A 472 4.22 23.55 9.47
CA ILE A 472 4.71 24.11 8.19
C ILE A 472 5.06 25.59 8.32
N TYR A 473 6.20 25.99 7.74
CA TYR A 473 6.70 27.36 7.83
C TYR A 473 7.31 27.83 6.50
N GLY A 474 7.09 29.08 6.12
CA GLY A 474 7.68 29.73 4.94
C GLY A 474 9.15 30.12 5.05
#